data_AF-A0A1G7YE94-F1
#
_entry.id   AF-A0A1G7YE94-F1
#
_cell.length_a   1.000
_cell.length_b   1.000
_cell.length_c   1.000
_cell.angle_alpha   90.00
_cell.angle_beta   90.00
_cell.angle_gamma   90.00
#
_symmetry.space_group_name_H-M   'P 1'
#
loop_
_entity.id
_entity.type
_entity.pdbx_description
1 polymer ?
#
loop_
_entity_poly.entity_id
_entity_poly.type
_entity_poly.pdbx_seq_one_letter_code
_entity_poly.pdbx_strand_id
1 'polypeptide(L)'
;MSKLSDNQKLILKKFITHFLPKRGNNRKYTTNEIGYVQRTLDKVFIQNFGFNLSSKDILDEFEELGYTIFTKKGLWDNETKIVKPYKKGSLINSIDCYSGYDASFVYIDIDQAKIKQLMISTTSSKLNTSEIKLEKEEEMKKELHFFKKTTLLIAGFN
;
A
#
# COMPACT_ATOMS: atom_id res chain seq x y z
N MET A 1 -12.59 -8.83 -11.61
CA MET A 1 -12.36 -7.53 -10.94
C MET A 1 -12.30 -6.44 -11.99
N SER A 2 -12.87 -5.26 -11.72
CA SER A 2 -12.84 -4.11 -12.64
C SER A 2 -11.42 -3.56 -12.75
N LYS A 3 -10.94 -3.35 -13.98
CA LYS A 3 -9.64 -2.71 -14.25
C LYS A 3 -9.75 -1.21 -13.92
N LEU A 4 -8.71 -0.61 -13.33
CA LEU A 4 -8.66 0.84 -13.14
C LEU A 4 -8.74 1.57 -14.49
N SER A 5 -9.47 2.69 -14.51
CA SER A 5 -9.46 3.62 -15.66
C SER A 5 -8.11 4.34 -15.77
N ASP A 6 -7.80 4.89 -16.95
CA ASP A 6 -6.52 5.59 -17.17
C ASP A 6 -6.34 6.77 -16.21
N ASN A 7 -7.43 7.47 -15.87
CA ASN A 7 -7.40 8.53 -14.87
C ASN A 7 -7.10 8.01 -13.46
N GLN A 8 -7.70 6.89 -13.06
CA GLN A 8 -7.44 6.27 -11.76
C GLN A 8 -5.99 5.79 -11.64
N LYS A 9 -5.45 5.22 -12.72
CA LYS A 9 -4.03 4.85 -12.82
C LYS A 9 -3.12 6.06 -12.71
N LEU A 10 -3.41 7.14 -13.42
CA LEU A 10 -2.64 8.37 -13.32
C LEU A 10 -2.61 8.92 -11.89
N ILE A 11 -3.75 8.90 -11.19
CA ILE A 11 -3.82 9.30 -9.77
C ILE A 11 -2.95 8.37 -8.92
N LEU A 12 -3.06 7.05 -9.10
CA LEU A 12 -2.27 6.06 -8.36
C LEU A 12 -0.77 6.26 -8.59
N LYS A 13 -0.35 6.41 -9.85
CA LYS A 13 1.03 6.65 -10.24
C LYS A 13 1.60 7.89 -9.57
N LYS A 14 0.90 9.03 -9.68
CA LYS A 14 1.29 10.28 -9.02
C LYS A 14 1.37 10.12 -7.50
N PHE A 15 0.40 9.42 -6.92
CA PHE A 15 0.36 9.16 -5.49
C PHE A 15 1.58 8.38 -5.02
N ILE A 16 1.91 7.27 -5.70
CA ILE A 16 3.07 6.43 -5.37
C ILE A 16 4.35 7.28 -5.45
N THR A 17 4.54 8.04 -6.52
CA THR A 17 5.75 8.86 -6.69
C THR A 17 5.90 9.95 -5.64
N HIS A 18 4.78 10.51 -5.15
CA HIS A 18 4.79 11.59 -4.17
C HIS A 18 4.97 11.06 -2.74
N PHE A 19 4.17 10.07 -2.36
CA PHE A 19 4.09 9.61 -0.97
C PHE A 19 4.99 8.43 -0.66
N LEU A 20 5.41 7.63 -1.64
CA LEU A 20 6.10 6.36 -1.40
C LEU A 20 7.46 6.35 -2.10
N PRO A 21 8.40 7.23 -1.74
CA PRO A 21 9.71 7.27 -2.40
C PRO A 21 10.47 5.95 -2.23
N LYS A 22 11.28 5.63 -3.24
CA LYS A 22 12.21 4.48 -3.23
C LYS A 22 13.25 4.67 -2.13
N ARG A 23 13.60 3.59 -1.42
CA ARG A 23 14.58 3.66 -0.33
C ARG A 23 15.99 3.21 -0.71
N GLY A 24 16.12 2.19 -1.56
CA GLY A 24 17.38 1.63 -2.02
C GLY A 24 18.08 0.68 -1.04
N ASN A 25 17.37 0.07 -0.09
CA ASN A 25 18.01 -0.82 0.90
C ASN A 25 17.34 -2.17 1.15
N ASN A 26 16.30 -2.51 0.38
CA ASN A 26 15.70 -3.85 0.29
C ASN A 26 15.34 -4.49 1.65
N ARG A 27 15.08 -3.68 2.68
CA ARG A 27 14.77 -4.17 4.02
C ARG A 27 13.34 -4.73 4.08
N LYS A 28 13.21 -5.98 4.55
CA LYS A 28 11.93 -6.70 4.71
C LYS A 28 11.20 -6.28 5.99
N TYR A 29 10.34 -5.27 5.90
CA TYR A 29 9.41 -4.90 6.97
C TYR A 29 7.98 -5.30 6.61
N THR A 30 7.16 -5.69 7.59
CA THR A 30 5.73 -6.02 7.36
C THR A 30 4.96 -4.86 6.73
N THR A 31 5.34 -3.63 7.03
CA THR A 31 4.72 -2.43 6.44
C THR A 31 5.10 -2.18 4.99
N ASN A 32 6.09 -2.90 4.48
CA ASN A 32 6.51 -2.88 3.08
C ASN A 32 6.01 -4.14 2.34
N GLU A 33 5.27 -5.02 3.02
CA GLU A 33 4.62 -6.18 2.40
C GLU A 33 3.40 -5.72 1.60
N ILE A 34 3.21 -6.25 0.40
CA ILE A 34 2.13 -5.82 -0.50
C ILE A 34 0.75 -5.91 0.16
N GLY A 35 0.50 -6.93 0.99
CA GLY A 35 -0.78 -7.04 1.70
C GLY A 35 -1.04 -5.91 2.70
N TYR A 36 0.01 -5.38 3.34
CA TYR A 36 -0.13 -4.21 4.22
C TYR A 36 -0.28 -2.93 3.39
N VAL A 37 0.58 -2.75 2.39
CA VAL A 37 0.57 -1.60 1.48
C VAL A 37 -0.79 -1.47 0.80
N GLN A 38 -1.32 -2.57 0.25
CA GLN A 38 -2.63 -2.59 -0.40
C GLN A 38 -3.75 -2.14 0.53
N ARG A 39 -3.87 -2.74 1.73
CA ARG A 39 -4.92 -2.34 2.68
C ARG A 39 -4.82 -0.87 3.09
N THR A 40 -3.61 -0.34 3.23
CA THR A 40 -3.40 1.06 3.56
C THR A 40 -3.80 1.96 2.40
N LEU A 41 -3.31 1.68 1.19
CA LEU A 41 -3.61 2.49 0.01
C LEU A 41 -5.08 2.42 -0.37
N ASP A 42 -5.69 1.23 -0.35
CA ASP A 42 -7.13 1.05 -0.60
C ASP A 42 -7.98 1.93 0.32
N LYS A 43 -7.70 1.95 1.62
CA LYS A 43 -8.39 2.84 2.56
C LYS A 43 -8.20 4.32 2.25
N VAL A 44 -6.96 4.74 1.97
CA VAL A 44 -6.68 6.12 1.57
C VAL A 44 -7.48 6.48 0.32
N PHE A 45 -7.52 5.58 -0.67
CA PHE A 45 -8.14 5.83 -1.95
C PHE A 45 -9.67 5.83 -1.90
N ILE A 46 -10.27 4.94 -1.11
CA ILE A 46 -11.71 4.97 -0.84
C ILE A 46 -12.09 6.30 -0.18
N GLN A 47 -11.36 6.72 0.86
CA GLN A 47 -11.69 7.94 1.61
C GLN A 47 -11.44 9.23 0.82
N ASN A 48 -10.42 9.26 -0.04
CA ASN A 48 -10.00 10.50 -0.71
C ASN A 48 -10.42 10.56 -2.18
N PHE A 49 -10.44 9.45 -2.90
CA PHE A 49 -10.68 9.43 -4.35
C PHE A 49 -11.91 8.63 -4.77
N GLY A 50 -12.53 7.87 -3.86
CA GLY A 50 -13.80 7.19 -4.09
C GLY A 50 -13.71 5.90 -4.91
N PHE A 51 -12.54 5.26 -4.98
CA PHE A 51 -12.38 3.98 -5.67
C PHE A 51 -11.45 3.03 -4.91
N ASN A 52 -11.64 1.72 -5.16
CA ASN A 52 -10.86 0.64 -4.53
C ASN A 52 -9.59 0.34 -5.33
N LEU A 53 -8.58 -0.17 -4.63
CA LEU A 53 -7.33 -0.65 -5.20
C LEU A 53 -7.12 -2.12 -4.89
N SER A 54 -6.92 -2.95 -5.92
CA SER A 54 -6.48 -4.32 -5.73
C SER A 54 -4.96 -4.41 -5.55
N SER A 55 -4.48 -5.52 -4.98
CA SER A 55 -3.03 -5.76 -4.90
C SER A 55 -2.36 -5.79 -6.28
N LYS A 56 -3.10 -6.24 -7.30
CA LYS A 56 -2.60 -6.28 -8.67
C LYS A 56 -2.40 -4.88 -9.23
N ASP A 57 -3.39 -4.00 -9.10
CA ASP A 57 -3.28 -2.62 -9.58
C ASP A 57 -2.07 -1.90 -8.97
N ILE A 58 -1.85 -2.12 -7.68
CA ILE A 58 -0.73 -1.52 -6.95
C ILE A 58 0.61 -2.08 -7.42
N LEU A 59 0.73 -3.40 -7.57
CA LEU A 59 1.97 -4.03 -8.05
C LEU A 59 2.30 -3.63 -9.47
N ASP A 60 1.33 -3.66 -10.39
CA ASP A 60 1.51 -3.28 -11.79
C ASP A 60 2.10 -1.84 -11.87
N GLU A 61 1.60 -0.90 -11.06
CA GLU A 61 2.13 0.47 -11.02
C GLU A 61 3.52 0.58 -10.38
N PHE A 62 3.81 -0.19 -9.33
CA PHE A 62 5.16 -0.22 -8.75
C PHE A 62 6.19 -0.79 -9.72
N GLU A 63 5.82 -1.81 -10.50
CA GLU A 63 6.65 -2.35 -11.58
C GLU A 63 6.88 -1.32 -12.68
N GLU A 64 5.82 -0.66 -13.15
CA GLU A 64 5.92 0.38 -14.19
C GLU A 64 6.82 1.56 -13.75
N LEU A 65 6.75 1.93 -12.48
CA LEU A 65 7.61 2.95 -11.87
C LEU A 65 9.03 2.46 -11.54
N GLY A 66 9.34 1.18 -11.79
CA GLY A 66 10.66 0.58 -11.59
C GLY A 66 11.07 0.48 -10.12
N TYR A 67 10.13 0.22 -9.22
CA TYR A 67 10.45 -0.08 -7.82
C TYR A 67 11.04 -1.47 -7.68
N THR A 68 11.96 -1.64 -6.72
CA THR A 68 12.48 -2.96 -6.41
C THR A 68 11.42 -3.77 -5.67
N ILE A 69 11.03 -4.88 -6.27
CA ILE A 69 10.13 -5.88 -5.68
C ILE A 69 10.96 -7.08 -5.25
N PHE A 70 10.79 -7.50 -4.00
CA PHE A 70 11.53 -8.63 -3.45
C PHE A 70 10.60 -9.61 -2.75
N THR A 71 10.93 -10.90 -2.86
CA THR A 71 10.09 -11.98 -2.36
C THR A 71 10.69 -12.63 -1.11
N LYS A 72 9.84 -13.35 -0.37
CA LYS A 72 10.28 -14.31 0.63
C LYS A 72 9.52 -15.61 0.42
N LYS A 73 10.27 -16.70 0.19
CA LYS A 73 9.71 -18.05 0.16
C LYS A 73 9.09 -18.38 1.52
N GLY A 74 7.90 -18.96 1.52
CA GLY A 74 7.30 -19.50 2.74
C GLY A 74 7.92 -20.82 3.16
N LEU A 75 7.53 -21.30 4.33
CA LEU A 75 7.82 -22.65 4.82
C LEU A 75 6.71 -23.59 4.42
N TRP A 76 7.06 -24.79 3.99
CA TRP A 76 6.10 -25.86 3.82
C TRP A 76 5.50 -26.28 5.18
N ASP A 77 4.18 -26.24 5.31
CA ASP A 77 3.48 -26.74 6.50
C ASP A 77 3.02 -28.18 6.28
N ASN A 78 3.57 -29.09 7.09
CA ASN A 78 3.33 -30.52 6.93
C ASN A 78 1.92 -30.98 7.34
N GLU A 79 1.23 -30.25 8.21
CA GLU A 79 -0.10 -30.61 8.71
C GLU A 79 -1.19 -30.19 7.72
N THR A 80 -1.09 -28.96 7.23
CA THR A 80 -2.08 -28.35 6.34
C THR A 80 -1.74 -28.50 4.86
N LYS A 81 -0.55 -29.01 4.51
CA LYS A 81 -0.06 -29.23 3.13
C LYS A 81 -0.07 -27.95 2.29
N ILE A 82 0.16 -26.80 2.92
CA ILE A 82 0.24 -25.49 2.27
C ILE A 82 1.56 -24.81 2.63
N VAL A 83 2.08 -23.96 1.73
CA VAL A 83 3.25 -23.13 2.02
C VAL A 83 2.81 -21.97 2.91
N LYS A 84 3.19 -21.98 4.19
CA LYS A 84 2.89 -20.95 5.18
C LYS A 84 4.00 -19.91 5.34
N PRO A 85 3.68 -18.71 5.82
CA PRO A 85 4.65 -17.79 6.39
C PRO A 85 5.60 -18.39 7.44
N TYR A 86 6.88 -17.99 7.44
CA TYR A 86 7.86 -18.35 8.49
C TYR A 86 7.47 -17.84 9.90
N LYS A 87 6.57 -16.86 10.03
CA LYS A 87 6.03 -16.37 11.31
C LYS A 87 4.51 -16.51 11.28
N LYS A 88 3.90 -16.97 12.39
CA LYS A 88 2.43 -17.10 12.61
C LYS A 88 1.65 -16.05 11.84
N GLY A 89 1.26 -16.39 10.62
CA GLY A 89 0.53 -15.54 9.70
C GLY A 89 -0.57 -16.40 9.14
N SER A 90 -1.81 -16.00 9.41
CA SER A 90 -2.99 -16.56 8.77
C SER A 90 -2.80 -16.42 7.26
N LEU A 91 -2.86 -17.54 6.55
CA LEU A 91 -3.03 -17.54 5.11
C LEU A 91 -4.41 -16.95 4.83
N ILE A 92 -4.46 -15.65 4.60
CA ILE A 92 -5.60 -15.05 3.92
C ILE A 92 -5.31 -15.37 2.46
N ASN A 93 -5.89 -16.47 1.98
CA ASN A 93 -6.04 -16.90 0.58
C ASN A 93 -5.10 -16.21 -0.39
N SER A 94 -4.20 -16.97 -1.02
CA SER A 94 -3.39 -16.56 -2.17
C SER A 94 -4.12 -15.54 -3.04
N ILE A 95 -3.91 -14.26 -2.74
CA ILE A 95 -4.40 -13.17 -3.56
C ILE A 95 -3.68 -13.39 -4.88
N ASP A 96 -4.42 -13.39 -6.00
CA ASP A 96 -3.90 -13.66 -7.35
C ASP A 96 -2.57 -12.96 -7.68
N CYS A 97 -2.24 -11.87 -6.98
CA CYS A 97 -0.97 -11.19 -7.12
C CYS A 97 0.27 -11.98 -6.68
N TYR A 98 0.14 -13.02 -5.86
CA TYR A 98 1.28 -13.81 -5.36
C TYR A 98 1.68 -14.95 -6.31
N SER A 99 0.73 -15.45 -7.12
CA SER A 99 0.99 -16.55 -8.05
C SER A 99 1.97 -16.15 -9.16
N GLY A 100 1.94 -14.89 -9.59
CA GLY A 100 2.87 -14.34 -10.59
C GLY A 100 4.35 -14.28 -10.15
N TYR A 101 4.63 -14.38 -8.85
CA TYR A 101 6.01 -14.28 -8.32
C TYR A 101 6.51 -15.56 -7.62
N ASP A 102 5.74 -16.65 -7.65
CA ASP A 102 6.03 -17.89 -6.91
C ASP A 102 6.47 -17.64 -5.45
N ALA A 103 5.74 -16.76 -4.75
CA ALA A 103 6.14 -16.24 -3.46
C ALA A 103 4.99 -16.20 -2.46
N SER A 104 5.29 -16.57 -1.21
CA SER A 104 4.33 -16.43 -0.10
C SER A 104 4.23 -14.98 0.41
N PHE A 105 5.24 -14.17 0.09
CA PHE A 105 5.27 -12.75 0.41
C PHE A 105 5.98 -11.96 -0.68
N VAL A 106 5.39 -10.82 -1.03
CA VAL A 106 5.93 -9.82 -1.93
C VAL A 106 6.09 -8.54 -1.13
N TYR A 107 7.25 -7.91 -1.26
CA TYR A 107 7.59 -6.68 -0.58
C TYR A 107 8.10 -5.66 -1.59
N ILE A 108 7.93 -4.39 -1.27
CA ILE A 108 8.28 -3.25 -2.11
C ILE A 108 9.29 -2.37 -1.38
N ASP A 109 10.32 -1.91 -2.08
CA ASP A 109 11.38 -1.07 -1.48
C ASP A 109 10.95 0.40 -1.31
N ILE A 110 10.04 0.63 -0.36
CA ILE A 110 9.45 1.92 -0.03
C ILE A 110 9.74 2.33 1.42
N ASP A 111 9.57 3.61 1.74
CA ASP A 111 9.67 4.06 3.14
C ASP A 111 8.49 3.58 4.00
N GLN A 112 8.77 2.64 4.90
CA GLN A 112 7.82 2.13 5.89
C GLN A 112 7.19 3.22 6.78
N ALA A 113 7.93 4.29 7.08
CA ALA A 113 7.44 5.34 7.97
C ALA A 113 6.27 6.07 7.32
N LYS A 114 6.38 6.35 6.02
CA LYS A 114 5.35 7.06 5.25
C LYS A 114 4.09 6.21 5.07
N ILE A 115 4.22 4.91 4.83
CA ILE A 115 3.08 3.97 4.85
C ILE A 115 2.36 3.95 6.21
N LYS A 116 3.11 3.92 7.32
CA LYS A 116 2.51 3.97 8.65
C LYS A 116 1.76 5.28 8.90
N GLN A 117 2.32 6.41 8.48
CA GLN A 117 1.66 7.71 8.60
C GLN A 117 0.37 7.76 7.78
N LEU A 118 0.39 7.26 6.54
CA LEU A 118 -0.81 7.13 5.71
C LEU A 118 -1.88 6.29 6.42
N MET A 119 -1.52 5.14 6.96
CA MET A 119 -2.45 4.28 7.69
C MET A 119 -3.07 5.00 8.91
N ILE A 120 -2.27 5.75 9.67
CA ILE A 120 -2.75 6.53 10.81
C ILE A 120 -3.78 7.56 10.35
N SER A 121 -3.52 8.27 9.25
CA SER A 121 -4.45 9.29 8.72
C SER A 121 -5.82 8.75 8.31
N THR A 122 -5.92 7.45 8.02
CA THR A 122 -7.19 6.79 7.64
C THR A 122 -7.96 6.20 8.81
N THR A 123 -7.39 6.19 10.02
CA THR A 123 -7.99 5.57 11.21
C THR A 123 -8.49 6.67 12.14
N SER A 124 -9.74 6.60 12.60
CA SER A 124 -10.24 7.55 13.60
C SER A 124 -9.44 7.43 14.89
N SER A 125 -8.83 8.53 15.33
CA SER A 125 -8.10 8.57 16.61
C SER A 125 -9.05 8.31 17.78
N LYS A 126 -8.61 7.54 18.76
CA LYS A 126 -9.35 7.32 20.01
C LYS A 126 -9.04 8.46 20.99
N LEU A 127 -9.93 8.68 21.97
CA LEU A 127 -9.85 9.75 22.97
C LEU A 127 -8.51 9.84 23.74
N ASN A 128 -7.72 8.76 23.82
CA ASN A 128 -6.44 8.70 24.55
C ASN A 128 -5.21 8.72 23.62
N THR A 129 -5.32 9.29 22.42
CA THR A 129 -4.21 9.37 21.47
C THR A 129 -3.23 10.47 21.91
N SER A 130 -1.92 10.19 21.87
CA SER A 130 -0.91 11.20 22.22
C SER A 130 -0.93 12.39 21.27
N GLU A 131 -0.62 13.57 21.79
CA GLU A 131 -0.63 14.84 21.06
C GLU A 131 0.26 14.79 19.79
N ILE A 132 1.49 14.29 19.92
CA ILE A 132 2.42 14.07 18.80
C ILE A 132 1.82 13.19 17.69
N LYS A 133 0.98 12.22 18.06
CA LYS A 133 0.36 11.33 17.07
C LYS A 133 -0.83 12.01 16.40
N LEU A 134 -1.57 12.85 17.12
CA LEU A 134 -2.63 13.69 16.56
C LEU A 134 -2.06 14.71 15.56
N GLU A 135 -0.96 15.39 15.92
CA GLU A 135 -0.27 16.33 15.02
C GLU A 135 0.15 15.66 13.71
N LYS A 136 0.82 14.50 13.79
CA LYS A 136 1.24 13.73 12.60
C LYS A 136 0.06 13.27 11.75
N GLU A 137 -1.06 12.94 12.38
CA GLU A 137 -2.29 12.57 11.69
C GLU A 137 -2.86 13.77 10.93
N GLU A 138 -2.94 14.94 11.57
CA GLU A 138 -3.43 16.17 10.95
C GLU A 138 -2.53 16.65 9.81
N GLU A 139 -1.20 16.61 9.98
CA GLU A 139 -0.24 16.95 8.94
C GLU A 139 -0.44 16.07 7.70
N MET A 140 -0.54 14.75 7.90
CA MET A 140 -0.78 13.82 6.79
C MET A 140 -2.14 14.05 6.13
N LYS A 141 -3.19 14.33 6.90
CA LYS A 141 -4.52 14.68 6.35
C LYS A 141 -4.46 15.97 5.52
N LYS A 142 -3.73 16.98 5.97
CA LYS A 142 -3.51 18.23 5.22
C LYS A 142 -2.73 17.97 3.92
N GLU A 143 -1.67 17.16 3.98
CA GLU A 143 -0.89 16.77 2.81
C GLU A 143 -1.75 16.01 1.78
N LEU A 144 -2.55 15.04 2.24
CA LEU A 144 -3.49 14.29 1.39
C LEU A 144 -4.55 15.18 0.77
N HIS A 145 -5.13 16.11 1.53
CA HIS A 145 -6.11 17.07 1.03
C HIS A 145 -5.52 17.97 -0.06
N PHE A 146 -4.31 18.50 0.16
CA PHE A 146 -3.60 19.32 -0.83
C PHE A 146 -3.27 18.54 -2.09
N PHE A 147 -2.75 17.32 -1.93
CA PHE A 147 -2.45 16.43 -3.04
C PHE A 147 -3.70 16.10 -3.86
N LYS A 148 -4.81 15.76 -3.21
CA LYS A 148 -6.09 15.47 -3.86
C LYS A 148 -6.55 16.67 -4.70
N LYS A 149 -6.59 17.86 -4.11
CA LYS A 149 -7.04 19.09 -4.79
C LYS A 149 -6.19 19.37 -6.04
N THR A 150 -4.87 19.26 -5.91
CA THR A 150 -3.93 19.52 -7.01
C THR A 150 -4.05 18.46 -8.11
N THR A 151 -4.18 17.20 -7.73
CA THR A 151 -4.24 16.08 -8.69
C THR A 151 -5.54 16.07 -9.47
N LEU A 152 -6.68 16.33 -8.82
CA LEU A 152 -7.99 16.41 -9.49
C LEU A 152 -8.06 17.58 -10.47
N LEU A 153 -7.48 18.73 -10.11
CA LEU A 153 -7.39 19.90 -10.98
C LEU A 153 -6.57 19.62 -12.24
N ILE A 154 -5.44 18.91 -12.11
CA ILE A 154 -4.61 18.51 -13.27
C ILE A 154 -5.29 17.42 -14.11
N ALA A 155 -6.04 16.52 -13.48
CA ALA A 155 -6.74 15.44 -14.15
C ALA A 155 -8.06 15.89 -14.81
N GLY A 156 -8.43 17.17 -14.70
CA GLY A 156 -9.62 17.73 -15.34
C GLY A 156 -10.94 17.34 -14.67
N PHE A 157 -10.92 16.91 -13.41
CA PHE A 157 -12.13 16.64 -12.63
C PHE A 157 -12.54 17.91 -11.88
N ASN A 158 -13.70 18.47 -12.23
CA ASN A 158 -14.39 19.53 -11.48
C ASN A 158 -15.36 18.93 -10.46
#